data_AF-A0A8X6WE38-F1
#
_entry.id   AF-A0A8X6WE38-F1
#
_cell.length_a   1.000
_cell.length_b   1.000
_cell.length_c   1.000
_cell.angle_alpha   90.00
_cell.angle_beta   90.00
_cell.angle_gamma   90.00
#
_symmetry.space_group_name_H-M   'P 1'
#
loop_
_entity.id
_entity.type
_entity.pdbx_description
1 polymer ?
#
loop_
_entity_poly.entity_id
_entity_poly.type
_entity_poly.pdbx_seq_one_letter_code
_entity_poly.pdbx_strand_id
1 'polypeptide(L)'
;MRYIGQGLSSLETFCSLMCLPNPVSQKAYDRINAKIADISEALANASMKKAAAEERIIDGTVNSVVVSGDGTWKTRGHTSLIGVCALIGADCGKVLDMEVMSSYCKGCDSYKGPKFGPKYSAFWLNIKFSAEKIIADLLEEWKFAECRKFFSDQNKNMD
;
A
#
# COMPACT_ATOMS: atom_id res chain seq x y z
N MET A 1 -14.93 -8.84 -12.94
CA MET A 1 -15.18 -7.55 -12.26
C MET A 1 -14.01 -7.01 -11.42
N ARG A 2 -13.04 -7.82 -10.97
CA ARG A 2 -11.88 -7.31 -10.21
C ARG A 2 -11.01 -6.30 -10.97
N TYR A 3 -10.70 -6.56 -12.25
CA TYR A 3 -9.88 -5.67 -13.08
C TYR A 3 -10.45 -4.25 -13.22
N ILE A 4 -11.77 -4.10 -13.10
CA ILE A 4 -12.45 -2.80 -13.15
C ILE A 4 -12.79 -2.25 -11.76
N GLY A 5 -12.30 -2.87 -10.68
CA GLY A 5 -12.52 -2.42 -9.30
C GLY A 5 -13.93 -2.62 -8.74
N GLN A 6 -14.79 -3.40 -9.42
CA GLN A 6 -16.23 -3.47 -9.11
C GLN A 6 -16.65 -4.62 -8.17
N GLY A 7 -15.71 -5.48 -7.78
CA GLY A 7 -15.94 -6.49 -6.73
C GLY A 7 -16.87 -7.66 -7.09
N LEU A 8 -17.33 -8.40 -6.08
CA LEU A 8 -18.23 -9.55 -6.22
C LEU A 8 -19.67 -9.11 -6.53
N SER A 9 -20.17 -8.08 -5.84
CA SER A 9 -21.56 -7.60 -6.01
C SER A 9 -21.88 -7.27 -7.47
N SER A 10 -20.98 -6.57 -8.16
CA SER A 10 -21.17 -6.28 -9.59
C SER A 10 -21.10 -7.52 -10.48
N LEU A 11 -20.38 -8.56 -10.07
CA LEU A 11 -20.34 -9.84 -10.78
C LEU A 11 -21.67 -10.59 -10.61
N GLU A 12 -22.24 -10.57 -9.41
CA GLU A 12 -23.58 -11.12 -9.13
C GLU A 12 -24.65 -10.39 -9.95
N THR A 13 -24.63 -9.05 -9.98
CA THR A 13 -25.54 -8.25 -10.81
C THR A 13 -25.39 -8.60 -12.30
N PHE A 14 -24.16 -8.70 -12.80
CA PHE A 14 -23.92 -9.09 -14.19
C PHE A 14 -24.46 -10.49 -14.50
N CYS A 15 -24.18 -11.48 -13.66
CA CYS A 15 -24.71 -12.84 -13.84
C CYS A 15 -26.24 -12.85 -13.82
N SER A 16 -26.85 -12.13 -12.89
CA SER A 16 -28.31 -12.00 -12.80
C SER A 16 -28.93 -11.37 -14.05
N LEU A 17 -28.33 -10.31 -14.60
CA LEU A 17 -28.79 -9.65 -15.83
C LEU A 17 -28.65 -10.56 -17.07
N MET A 18 -27.65 -11.42 -17.09
CA MET A 18 -27.37 -12.34 -18.18
C MET A 18 -28.04 -13.71 -18.02
N CYS A 19 -28.92 -13.87 -17.02
CA CYS A 19 -29.55 -15.15 -16.67
C CYS A 19 -28.53 -16.29 -16.43
N LEU A 20 -27.34 -15.95 -15.93
CA LEU A 20 -26.28 -16.89 -15.56
C LEU A 20 -26.43 -17.32 -14.09
N PRO A 21 -25.94 -18.51 -13.71
CA PRO A 21 -25.85 -18.89 -12.31
C PRO A 21 -24.96 -17.91 -11.53
N ASN A 22 -25.19 -17.82 -10.22
CA ASN A 22 -24.34 -17.02 -9.34
C ASN A 22 -22.87 -17.46 -9.46
N PRO A 23 -21.93 -16.50 -9.51
CA PRO A 23 -20.56 -16.78 -9.90
C PRO A 23 -19.84 -17.67 -8.88
N VAL A 24 -19.57 -17.13 -7.69
CA VAL A 24 -18.91 -17.82 -6.58
C VAL A 24 -19.50 -17.32 -5.27
N SER A 25 -19.42 -18.12 -4.21
CA SER A 25 -19.79 -17.64 -2.87
C SER A 25 -18.82 -16.58 -2.37
N GLN A 26 -19.29 -15.69 -1.49
CA GLN A 26 -18.46 -14.68 -0.83
C GLN A 26 -17.19 -15.29 -0.20
N LYS A 27 -17.33 -16.42 0.51
CA LYS A 27 -16.20 -17.13 1.14
C LYS A 27 -15.15 -17.59 0.13
N ALA A 28 -15.57 -18.07 -1.04
CA ALA A 28 -14.65 -18.49 -2.09
C ALA A 28 -13.97 -17.27 -2.73
N TYR A 29 -14.73 -16.20 -2.99
CA TYR A 29 -14.20 -14.94 -3.52
C TYR A 29 -13.12 -14.34 -2.60
N ASP A 30 -13.39 -14.26 -1.30
CA ASP A 30 -12.45 -13.71 -0.32
C ASP A 30 -11.16 -14.54 -0.24
N ARG A 31 -11.29 -15.88 -0.26
CA ARG A 31 -10.14 -16.80 -0.27
C ARG A 31 -9.27 -16.62 -1.52
N ILE A 32 -9.90 -16.43 -2.69
CA ILE A 32 -9.18 -16.18 -3.94
C ILE A 32 -8.45 -14.84 -3.86
N ASN A 33 -9.09 -13.79 -3.36
CA ASN A 33 -8.44 -12.48 -3.23
C ASN A 33 -7.27 -12.49 -2.25
N ALA A 34 -7.40 -13.17 -1.11
CA ALA A 34 -6.32 -13.33 -0.15
C ALA A 34 -5.10 -14.00 -0.82
N LYS A 35 -5.30 -15.15 -1.47
CA LYS A 35 -4.21 -15.85 -2.18
C LYS A 35 -3.55 -14.99 -3.26
N ILE A 36 -4.34 -14.25 -4.04
CA ILE A 36 -3.79 -13.38 -5.07
C ILE A 36 -3.00 -12.24 -4.43
N ALA A 37 -3.47 -11.67 -3.32
CA ALA A 37 -2.73 -10.63 -2.61
C ALA A 37 -1.36 -11.15 -2.15
N ASP A 38 -1.32 -12.30 -1.49
CA ASP A 38 -0.08 -12.93 -1.02
C ASP A 38 0.92 -13.17 -2.16
N ILE A 39 0.45 -13.72 -3.28
CA ILE A 39 1.29 -13.99 -4.46
C ILE A 39 1.76 -12.67 -5.09
N SER A 40 0.88 -11.68 -5.20
CA SER A 40 1.21 -10.39 -5.81
C SER A 40 2.25 -9.64 -4.98
N GLU A 41 2.17 -9.70 -3.66
CA GLU A 41 3.14 -9.12 -2.74
C GLU A 41 4.51 -9.80 -2.88
N ALA A 42 4.55 -11.13 -2.89
CA ALA A 42 5.80 -11.87 -3.09
C ALA A 42 6.47 -11.54 -4.43
N LEU A 43 5.68 -11.46 -5.51
CA LEU A 43 6.17 -11.10 -6.84
C LEU A 43 6.65 -9.65 -6.91
N ALA A 44 5.91 -8.71 -6.31
CA ALA A 44 6.31 -7.30 -6.24
C ALA A 44 7.65 -7.16 -5.50
N ASN A 45 7.80 -7.80 -4.34
CA ASN A 45 9.03 -7.78 -3.55
C ASN A 45 10.22 -8.37 -4.32
N ALA A 46 10.02 -9.50 -5.01
CA ALA A 46 11.07 -10.08 -5.86
C ALA A 46 11.47 -9.15 -7.03
N SER A 47 10.48 -8.52 -7.68
CA SER A 47 10.72 -7.59 -8.78
C SER A 47 11.46 -6.34 -8.33
N MET A 48 11.06 -5.75 -7.20
CA MET A 48 11.70 -4.54 -6.65
C MET A 48 13.13 -4.81 -6.21
N LYS A 49 13.40 -5.97 -5.58
CA LYS A 49 14.77 -6.40 -5.25
C LYS A 49 15.65 -6.53 -6.49
N LYS A 50 15.11 -7.11 -7.56
CA LYS A 50 15.82 -7.22 -8.84
C LYS A 50 16.11 -5.84 -9.45
N ALA A 51 15.12 -4.94 -9.44
CA ALA A 51 15.28 -3.58 -9.95
C ALA A 51 16.36 -2.81 -9.16
N ALA A 52 16.37 -2.94 -7.82
CA ALA A 52 17.39 -2.32 -6.98
C ALA A 52 18.80 -2.86 -7.26
N ALA A 53 18.94 -4.16 -7.55
CA ALA A 53 20.22 -4.74 -7.95
C ALA A 53 20.67 -4.22 -9.33
N GLU A 54 19.75 -4.11 -10.29
CA GLU A 54 20.05 -3.56 -11.62
C GLU A 54 20.48 -2.10 -11.56
N GLU A 55 19.80 -1.26 -10.78
CA GLU A 55 20.15 0.15 -10.61
C GLU A 55 21.58 0.33 -10.08
N ARG A 56 21.94 -0.46 -9.05
CA ARG A 56 23.31 -0.44 -8.47
C ARG A 56 24.39 -0.83 -9.47
N ILE A 57 24.07 -1.69 -10.44
CA ILE A 57 25.02 -2.09 -11.48
C ILE A 57 25.20 -0.97 -12.50
N ILE A 58 24.13 -0.24 -12.83
CA ILE A 58 24.14 0.83 -13.84
C ILE A 58 24.86 2.08 -13.33
N ASP A 59 24.55 2.53 -12.10
CA ASP A 59 25.14 3.74 -11.51
C ASP A 59 26.66 3.58 -11.22
N GLY A 60 27.14 2.33 -11.15
CA GLY A 60 28.55 1.98 -10.92
C GLY A 60 29.09 2.45 -9.56
N THR A 61 28.25 3.07 -8.72
CA THR A 61 28.57 3.56 -7.39
C THR A 61 28.07 2.58 -6.34
N VAL A 62 28.96 2.18 -5.42
CA VAL A 62 28.65 1.13 -4.44
C VAL A 62 27.73 1.64 -3.31
N ASN A 63 27.68 2.97 -3.09
CA ASN A 63 27.12 3.55 -1.86
C ASN A 63 26.02 4.60 -2.08
N SER A 64 25.70 4.95 -3.32
CA SER A 64 24.65 5.92 -3.64
C SER A 64 23.84 5.40 -4.81
N VAL A 65 22.53 5.63 -4.75
CA VAL A 65 21.62 5.35 -5.86
C VAL A 65 20.78 6.61 -6.04
N VAL A 66 20.75 7.13 -7.27
CA VAL A 66 19.87 8.25 -7.60
C VAL A 66 18.46 7.72 -7.84
N VAL A 67 17.48 8.29 -7.15
CA VAL A 67 16.08 7.89 -7.27
C VAL A 67 15.18 9.09 -7.55
N SER A 68 14.12 8.84 -8.29
CA SER A 68 12.95 9.70 -8.41
C SER A 68 11.80 9.12 -7.58
N GLY A 69 10.85 9.96 -7.17
CA GLY A 69 9.69 9.52 -6.41
C GLY A 69 8.41 9.96 -7.11
N ASP A 70 7.41 9.08 -7.17
CA ASP A 70 6.07 9.39 -7.63
C ASP A 70 5.01 8.85 -6.65
N GLY A 71 3.82 9.44 -6.66
CA GLY A 71 2.75 9.09 -5.74
C GLY A 71 1.38 9.25 -6.33
N THR A 72 0.46 8.38 -5.91
CA THR A 72 -0.93 8.42 -6.34
C THR A 72 -1.89 8.33 -5.15
N TRP A 73 -3.08 8.89 -5.30
CA TRP A 73 -4.15 8.87 -4.31
C TRP A 73 -5.29 8.01 -4.82
N LYS A 74 -6.00 7.35 -3.89
CA LYS A 74 -7.14 6.49 -4.24
C LYS A 74 -8.26 7.26 -4.95
N THR A 75 -8.44 8.54 -4.66
CA THR A 75 -9.44 9.41 -5.31
C THR A 75 -8.77 10.56 -6.04
N ARG A 76 -9.37 10.97 -7.16
CA ARG A 76 -8.91 12.13 -7.93
C ARG A 76 -8.99 13.40 -7.08
N GLY A 77 -8.01 14.30 -7.25
CA GLY A 77 -7.97 15.60 -6.58
C GLY A 77 -7.32 15.60 -5.20
N HIS A 78 -6.47 14.59 -4.89
CA HIS A 78 -5.69 14.52 -3.64
C HIS A 78 -6.52 14.57 -2.34
N THR A 79 -7.83 14.28 -2.42
CA THR A 79 -8.75 14.31 -1.27
C THR A 79 -8.78 13.00 -0.49
N SER A 80 -8.05 11.98 -0.95
CA SER A 80 -8.07 10.68 -0.29
C SER A 80 -7.18 10.62 0.93
N LEU A 81 -7.66 9.96 1.98
CA LEU A 81 -6.86 9.59 3.14
C LEU A 81 -5.96 8.37 2.89
N ILE A 82 -5.98 7.83 1.67
CA ILE A 82 -5.20 6.66 1.26
C ILE A 82 -4.43 7.03 -0.01
N GLY A 83 -3.11 6.88 0.05
CA GLY A 83 -2.20 7.09 -1.06
C GLY A 83 -1.15 5.98 -1.14
N VAL A 84 -0.42 5.97 -2.23
CA VAL A 84 0.73 5.09 -2.47
C VAL A 84 1.87 5.95 -2.96
N CYS A 85 3.05 5.76 -2.41
CA CYS A 85 4.29 6.35 -2.89
C CYS A 85 5.18 5.25 -3.47
N ALA A 86 5.87 5.55 -4.56
CA ALA A 86 6.85 4.67 -5.19
C ALA A 86 8.18 5.41 -5.36
N LEU A 87 9.27 4.71 -5.09
CA LEU A 87 10.63 5.13 -5.44
C LEU A 87 11.03 4.44 -6.74
N ILE A 88 11.54 5.21 -7.69
CA ILE A 88 11.86 4.79 -9.05
C ILE A 88 13.34 5.07 -9.29
N GLY A 89 14.10 4.09 -9.75
CA GLY A 89 15.51 4.28 -10.11
C GLY A 89 15.64 5.29 -11.25
N ALA A 90 16.56 6.24 -11.11
CA ALA A 90 16.77 7.27 -12.11
C ALA A 90 17.24 6.69 -13.46
N ASP A 91 18.06 5.64 -13.41
CA ASP A 91 18.66 5.06 -14.62
C ASP A 91 17.85 3.89 -15.16
N CYS A 92 17.38 2.98 -14.31
CA CYS A 92 16.57 1.83 -14.74
C CYS A 92 15.12 2.19 -15.04
N GLY A 93 14.60 3.30 -14.50
CA GLY A 93 13.21 3.71 -14.62
C GLY A 93 12.21 2.73 -13.99
N LYS A 94 12.67 1.83 -13.10
CA LYS A 94 11.86 0.80 -12.44
C LYS A 94 11.60 1.16 -10.99
N VAL A 95 10.48 0.66 -10.46
CA VAL A 95 10.13 0.81 -9.04
C VAL A 95 11.10 -0.02 -8.19
N LEU A 96 11.82 0.66 -7.30
CA LEU A 96 12.76 0.08 -6.34
C LEU A 96 12.10 -0.21 -5.00
N ASP A 97 11.07 0.58 -4.67
CA ASP A 97 10.30 0.44 -3.44
C ASP A 97 8.92 1.08 -3.59
N MET A 98 7.95 0.61 -2.81
CA MET A 98 6.65 1.26 -2.69
C MET A 98 6.11 1.16 -1.27
N GLU A 99 5.42 2.20 -0.83
CA GLU A 99 4.78 2.26 0.49
C GLU A 99 3.35 2.75 0.36
N VAL A 100 2.43 2.06 1.04
CA VAL A 100 1.04 2.47 1.14
C VAL A 100 0.88 3.40 2.34
N MET A 101 0.49 4.65 2.08
CA MET A 101 0.27 5.65 3.11
C MET A 101 -1.22 5.76 3.41
N SER A 102 -1.58 5.72 4.70
CA SER A 102 -2.96 5.93 5.13
C SER A 102 -3.01 6.86 6.35
N SER A 103 -3.74 7.96 6.23
CA SER A 103 -4.18 8.77 7.37
C SER A 103 -5.54 8.33 7.91
N TYR A 104 -6.13 7.29 7.32
CA TYR A 104 -7.35 6.64 7.77
C TYR A 104 -7.07 5.30 8.44
N CYS A 105 -7.74 5.03 9.57
CA CYS A 105 -7.71 3.72 10.20
C CYS A 105 -9.13 3.19 10.41
N LYS A 106 -9.48 2.12 9.70
CA LYS A 106 -10.80 1.47 9.82
C LYS A 106 -11.08 0.97 11.23
N GLY A 107 -10.08 0.44 11.93
CA GLY A 107 -10.24 0.01 13.33
C GLY A 107 -10.62 1.18 14.24
N CYS A 108 -10.02 2.34 14.02
CA CYS A 108 -10.27 3.54 14.81
C CYS A 108 -11.60 4.22 14.46
N ASP A 109 -12.04 4.09 13.20
CA ASP A 109 -13.38 4.47 12.78
C ASP A 109 -14.45 3.55 13.40
N SER A 110 -14.15 2.26 13.53
CA SER A 110 -15.05 1.26 14.13
C SER A 110 -15.12 1.34 15.67
N TYR A 111 -14.24 2.13 16.31
CA TYR A 111 -14.23 2.28 17.76
C TYR A 111 -15.40 3.15 18.24
N LYS A 112 -16.30 2.54 19.03
CA LYS A 112 -17.53 3.18 19.52
C LYS A 112 -17.36 4.00 20.80
N GLY A 113 -16.16 4.03 21.38
CA GLY A 113 -15.89 4.75 22.63
C GLY A 113 -15.31 6.16 22.41
N PRO A 114 -15.10 6.92 23.50
CA PRO A 114 -14.40 8.20 23.43
C PRO A 114 -12.97 8.02 22.91
N LYS A 115 -12.58 8.83 21.92
CA LYS A 115 -11.26 8.77 21.28
C LYS A 115 -10.13 9.37 22.12
N PHE A 116 -10.21 9.19 23.44
CA PHE A 116 -9.27 9.71 24.43
C PHE A 116 -9.26 8.82 25.68
N GLY A 117 -8.16 8.89 26.43
CA GLY A 117 -8.00 8.20 27.71
C GLY A 117 -7.45 6.77 27.62
N PRO A 118 -7.29 6.10 28.78
CA PRO A 118 -6.52 4.85 28.90
C PRO A 118 -7.09 3.68 28.09
N LYS A 119 -8.43 3.62 27.97
CA LYS A 119 -9.12 2.58 27.18
C LYS A 119 -8.84 2.72 25.69
N TYR A 120 -8.81 3.96 25.21
CA TYR A 120 -8.47 4.26 23.82
C TYR A 120 -6.99 3.99 23.58
N SER A 121 -6.07 4.46 24.42
CA SER A 121 -4.64 4.18 24.24
C SER A 121 -4.32 2.69 24.22
N ALA A 122 -4.95 1.87 25.08
CA ALA A 122 -4.79 0.42 25.04
C ALA A 122 -5.33 -0.21 23.74
N PHE A 123 -6.50 0.25 23.26
CA PHE A 123 -7.05 -0.16 21.97
C PHE A 123 -6.13 0.22 20.79
N TRP A 124 -5.61 1.45 20.81
CA TRP A 124 -4.66 1.92 19.81
C TRP A 124 -3.36 1.15 19.84
N LEU A 125 -2.80 0.86 21.02
CA LEU A 125 -1.59 0.06 21.14
C LEU A 125 -1.79 -1.36 20.59
N ASN A 126 -2.96 -1.98 20.79
CA ASN A 126 -3.27 -3.28 20.19
C ASN A 126 -3.36 -3.25 18.66
N ILE A 127 -3.94 -2.19 18.09
CA ILE A 127 -3.97 -1.99 16.63
C ILE A 127 -2.57 -1.64 16.10
N LYS A 128 -1.83 -0.81 16.84
CA LYS A 128 -0.49 -0.36 16.49
C LYS A 128 0.51 -1.52 16.54
N PHE A 129 0.44 -2.42 17.51
CA PHE A 129 1.28 -3.63 17.55
C PHE A 129 1.07 -4.54 16.33
N SER A 130 -0.16 -4.59 15.78
CA SER A 130 -0.44 -5.31 14.54
C SER A 130 0.15 -4.63 13.30
N ALA A 131 0.27 -3.29 13.30
CA ALA A 131 0.88 -2.51 12.22
C ALA A 131 2.40 -2.36 12.37
N GLU A 132 2.91 -2.29 13.60
CA GLU A 132 4.33 -2.22 13.94
C GLU A 132 5.03 -3.55 13.66
N LYS A 133 4.33 -4.69 13.68
CA LYS A 133 4.90 -5.95 13.17
C LYS A 133 5.22 -5.87 11.66
N ILE A 134 4.36 -5.21 10.88
CA ILE A 134 4.58 -4.96 9.45
C ILE A 134 5.69 -3.93 9.23
N ILE A 135 5.72 -2.87 10.06
CA ILE A 135 6.74 -1.81 9.98
C ILE A 135 8.11 -2.29 10.50
N ALA A 136 8.15 -3.19 11.49
CA ALA A 136 9.38 -3.79 12.02
C ALA A 136 10.00 -4.78 11.04
N ASP A 137 9.19 -5.57 10.32
CA ASP A 137 9.67 -6.40 9.20
C ASP A 137 10.23 -5.54 8.04
N LEU A 138 9.84 -4.27 7.94
CA LEU A 138 10.35 -3.27 6.98
C LEU A 138 11.51 -2.40 7.51
N LEU A 139 11.88 -2.53 8.79
CA LEU A 139 12.86 -1.67 9.45
C LEU A 139 14.25 -2.30 9.66
N GLU A 140 14.51 -3.50 9.13
CA GLU A 140 15.88 -4.01 9.11
C GLU A 140 16.75 -3.36 8.01
N GLU A 141 16.19 -2.69 7.00
CA GLU A 141 16.97 -1.88 6.05
C GLU A 141 16.26 -0.58 5.63
N TRP A 142 16.50 0.51 6.38
CA TRP A 142 16.64 1.89 5.89
C TRP A 142 15.71 2.44 4.78
N LYS A 143 14.39 2.58 5.00
CA LYS A 143 13.53 3.32 4.02
C LYS A 143 12.57 4.39 4.59
N PHE A 144 12.29 4.41 5.89
CA PHE A 144 11.24 5.30 6.43
C PHE A 144 11.65 6.77 6.67
N ALA A 145 12.95 7.05 6.83
CA ALA A 145 13.42 8.38 7.21
C ALA A 145 13.52 9.37 6.04
N GLU A 146 13.85 8.89 4.84
CA GLU A 146 14.02 9.74 3.65
C GLU A 146 12.68 10.06 2.97
N CYS A 147 11.77 9.09 2.84
CA CYS A 147 10.40 9.34 2.36
C CYS A 147 9.68 10.40 3.22
N ARG A 148 9.80 10.33 4.55
CA ARG A 148 9.14 11.30 5.44
C ARG A 148 9.72 12.71 5.30
N LYS A 149 11.04 12.86 5.07
CA LYS A 149 11.68 14.15 4.78
C LYS A 149 11.21 14.71 3.42
N PHE A 150 11.24 13.89 2.38
CA PHE A 150 10.78 14.28 1.03
C PHE A 150 9.36 14.85 1.05
N PHE A 151 8.41 14.16 1.70
CA PHE A 151 7.04 14.67 1.82
C PHE A 151 6.89 15.89 2.74
N SER A 152 7.71 16.00 3.79
CA SER A 152 7.70 17.21 4.65
C SER A 152 8.17 18.46 3.90
N ASP A 153 9.01 18.30 2.88
CA ASP A 153 9.51 19.40 2.07
C ASP A 153 8.58 19.70 0.88
N GLN A 154 7.86 18.71 0.32
CA GLN A 154 6.80 18.95 -0.66
C GLN A 154 5.61 19.71 -0.06
N ASN A 155 5.19 19.39 1.17
CA ASN A 155 4.09 20.09 1.85
C ASN A 155 4.44 21.53 2.27
N LYS A 156 5.71 21.89 2.41
CA LYS A 156 6.13 23.28 2.70
C LYS A 156 6.07 24.20 1.48
N ASN A 157 5.95 23.64 0.27
CA ASN A 157 5.92 24.39 -0.99
C ASN A 157 4.50 24.53 -1.57
N MET A 158 3.46 24.14 -0.82
CA MET A 158 2.05 24.28 -1.22
C MET A 158 1.29 25.36 -0.41
N ASP A 159 1.99 26.19 0.37
CA ASP A 159 1.46 27.40 1.05
C ASP A 159 1.97 28.69 0.37
#